data_AF-A0A540K4Z8-F1
#
_entry.id   AF-A0A540K4Z8-F1
#
_cell.length_a   1.000
_cell.length_b   1.000
_cell.length_c   1.000
_cell.angle_alpha   90.00
_cell.angle_beta   90.00
_cell.angle_gamma   90.00
#
_symmetry.space_group_name_H-M   'P 1'
#
loop_
_entity.id
_entity.type
_entity.pdbx_description
1 polymer ?
#
loop_
_entity_poly.entity_id
_entity_poly.type
_entity_poly.pdbx_seq_one_letter_code
_entity_poly.pdbx_strand_id
1 'polypeptide(L)'
;MHGNSVNRFLRLLSDYDWNFSALVVDISNDLTPKDMKEINENFMSSRKTNEENVQSVKPAMFLATTYDRASEAWTRFSVNSMELKRLMAYAGSSANLLTKLISEDHNDNYRWECLFRTPLNSYDAVILLHREKLPYPQHLLFPSELNQERVPQHLQAVV
;
A
#
# COMPACT_ATOMS: atom_id res chain seq x y z
N MET A 1 2.68 24.87 -11.94
CA MET A 1 3.27 23.68 -11.31
C MET A 1 2.13 22.87 -10.69
N HIS A 2 1.49 21.97 -11.43
CA HIS A 2 0.21 21.38 -11.03
C HIS A 2 0.32 19.85 -10.85
N GLY A 3 -0.06 19.35 -9.65
CA GLY A 3 -0.82 18.11 -9.47
C GLY A 3 -0.17 16.72 -9.60
N ASN A 4 1.15 16.58 -9.81
CA ASN A 4 1.73 15.25 -10.11
C ASN A 4 2.27 14.44 -8.90
N SER A 5 2.18 14.96 -7.67
CA SER A 5 2.79 14.31 -6.49
C SER A 5 2.18 12.94 -6.18
N VAL A 6 0.85 12.84 -6.19
CA VAL A 6 0.13 11.58 -5.94
C VAL A 6 0.47 10.54 -7.00
N ASN A 7 0.47 10.93 -8.28
CA ASN A 7 0.79 10.00 -9.35
C ASN A 7 2.24 9.50 -9.28
N ARG A 8 3.19 10.38 -8.95
CA ARG A 8 4.60 9.99 -8.72
C ARG A 8 4.74 9.01 -7.57
N PHE A 9 4.01 9.23 -6.48
CA PHE A 9 4.01 8.33 -5.33
C PHE A 9 3.40 6.96 -5.69
N LEU A 10 2.27 6.92 -6.40
CA LEU A 10 1.65 5.67 -6.85
C LEU A 10 2.60 4.88 -7.78
N ARG A 11 3.29 5.57 -8.69
CA ARG A 11 4.30 4.96 -9.57
C ARG A 11 5.50 4.42 -8.79
N LEU A 12 5.99 5.16 -7.79
CA LEU A 12 7.03 4.66 -6.89
C LEU A 12 6.56 3.35 -6.24
N LEU A 13 5.34 3.33 -5.68
CA LEU A 13 4.84 2.11 -5.03
C LEU A 13 4.70 0.92 -6.00
N SER A 14 4.23 1.16 -7.22
CA SER A 14 3.97 0.08 -8.19
C SER A 14 5.23 -0.44 -8.87
N ASP A 15 6.16 0.45 -9.21
CA ASP A 15 7.27 0.14 -10.12
C ASP A 15 8.58 -0.12 -9.37
N TYR A 16 8.63 0.19 -8.07
CA TYR A 16 9.82 -0.03 -7.25
C TYR A 16 10.08 -1.52 -7.02
N ASP A 17 11.35 -1.91 -7.16
CA ASP A 17 11.78 -3.29 -6.95
C ASP A 17 12.01 -3.57 -5.46
N TRP A 18 10.91 -3.80 -4.76
CA TRP A 18 10.92 -4.13 -3.33
C TRP A 18 11.72 -5.39 -2.99
N ASN A 19 11.95 -6.30 -3.94
CA ASN A 19 12.67 -7.55 -3.67
C ASN A 19 14.17 -7.33 -3.63
N PHE A 20 14.69 -6.50 -4.54
CA PHE A 20 16.12 -6.36 -4.79
C PHE A 20 16.69 -4.99 -4.40
N SER A 21 15.86 -4.08 -3.89
CA SER A 21 16.32 -2.75 -3.46
C SER A 21 15.68 -2.28 -2.16
N ALA A 22 16.48 -1.57 -1.36
CA ALA A 22 16.05 -0.84 -0.17
C ALA A 22 15.62 0.57 -0.55
N LEU A 23 14.40 0.98 -0.17
CA LEU A 23 13.93 2.33 -0.42
C LEU A 23 14.54 3.27 0.63
N VAL A 24 15.51 4.07 0.21
CA VAL A 24 16.18 5.05 1.06
C VAL A 24 15.50 6.40 0.91
N VAL A 25 15.02 6.94 2.03
CA VAL A 25 14.35 8.24 2.10
C VAL A 25 15.23 9.20 2.88
N ASP A 26 15.91 10.08 2.15
CA ASP A 26 16.77 11.12 2.71
C ASP A 26 16.12 12.50 2.59
N ILE A 27 15.32 12.86 3.59
CA ILE A 27 14.61 14.14 3.61
C ILE A 27 15.55 15.30 3.93
N SER A 28 16.57 15.05 4.76
CA SER A 28 17.48 16.07 5.28
C SER A 28 18.76 16.20 4.45
N ASN A 29 19.00 15.28 3.52
CA ASN A 29 20.22 15.17 2.72
C ASN A 29 21.48 14.97 3.58
N ASP A 30 21.32 14.21 4.66
CA ASP A 30 22.34 13.98 5.69
C ASP A 30 22.94 12.56 5.59
N LEU A 31 22.45 11.70 4.69
CA LEU A 31 23.03 10.37 4.51
C LEU A 31 24.39 10.45 3.83
N THR A 32 25.39 9.89 4.50
CA THR A 32 26.74 9.78 3.98
C THR A 32 26.93 8.49 3.18
N PRO A 33 28.00 8.36 2.37
CA PRO A 33 28.34 7.11 1.71
C PRO A 33 28.54 5.93 2.69
N LYS A 34 28.96 6.22 3.93
CA LYS A 34 29.07 5.21 4.99
C LYS A 34 27.68 4.71 5.41
N ASP A 35 26.72 5.61 5.58
CA ASP A 35 25.34 5.26 5.92
C ASP A 35 24.70 4.44 4.80
N MET A 36 24.92 4.81 3.53
CA MET A 36 24.41 4.05 2.38
C MET A 36 24.98 2.63 2.32
N LYS A 37 26.26 2.46 2.68
CA LYS A 37 26.90 1.14 2.78
C LYS A 37 26.26 0.31 3.90
N GLU A 38 26.05 0.91 5.07
CA GLU A 38 25.39 0.27 6.21
C GLU A 38 23.95 -0.16 5.87
N ILE A 39 23.17 0.71 5.24
CA ILE A 39 21.81 0.41 4.77
C ILE A 39 21.82 -0.80 3.81
N ASN A 40 22.75 -0.83 2.86
CA ASN A 40 22.85 -1.94 1.92
C ASN A 40 23.26 -3.25 2.62
N GLU A 41 24.18 -3.20 3.58
CA GLU A 41 24.57 -4.36 4.39
C GLU A 41 23.40 -4.90 5.23
N ASN A 42 22.62 -4.01 5.85
CA ASN A 42 21.41 -4.35 6.59
C ASN A 42 20.34 -4.96 5.67
N PHE A 43 20.13 -4.37 4.48
CA PHE A 43 19.22 -4.92 3.48
C PHE A 43 19.63 -6.34 3.08
N MET A 44 20.88 -6.55 2.68
CA MET A 44 21.37 -7.87 2.26
C MET A 44 21.28 -8.89 3.40
N SER A 45 21.58 -8.48 4.64
CA SER A 45 21.42 -9.32 5.83
C SER A 45 19.96 -9.71 6.02
N SER A 46 19.03 -8.74 5.98
CA SER A 46 17.59 -8.98 6.11
C SER A 46 17.01 -9.92 5.04
N ARG A 47 17.67 -10.03 3.88
CA ARG A 47 17.31 -10.99 2.83
C ARG A 47 17.90 -12.39 3.10
N LYS A 48 19.12 -12.48 3.64
CA LYS A 48 19.86 -13.73 3.92
C LYS A 48 19.39 -14.51 5.16
N THR A 49 19.04 -13.84 6.26
CA THR A 49 18.66 -14.48 7.55
C THR A 49 17.42 -15.40 7.43
N ASN A 50 16.78 -15.42 6.26
CA ASN A 50 15.57 -16.17 5.96
C ASN A 50 15.81 -17.56 5.35
N GLU A 51 17.03 -17.94 4.95
CA GLU A 51 17.29 -19.31 4.48
C GLU A 51 17.38 -20.33 5.64
N GLU A 52 17.64 -19.85 6.87
CA GLU A 52 17.96 -20.71 8.01
C GLU A 52 16.82 -20.83 9.05
N ASN A 53 15.82 -19.94 9.04
CA ASN A 53 14.72 -19.94 10.02
C ASN A 53 13.34 -19.90 9.35
N VAL A 54 12.68 -21.06 9.27
CA VAL A 54 11.34 -21.27 8.68
C VAL A 54 10.22 -20.43 9.33
N GLN A 55 10.46 -19.92 10.56
CA GLN A 55 9.47 -19.14 11.32
C GLN A 55 9.61 -17.61 11.14
N SER A 56 10.68 -17.13 10.47
CA SER A 56 10.94 -15.71 10.26
C SER A 56 10.21 -15.21 9.01
N VAL A 57 9.09 -14.50 9.19
CA VAL A 57 8.37 -13.87 8.08
C VAL A 57 9.26 -12.78 7.47
N LYS A 58 9.68 -12.97 6.22
CA LYS A 58 10.46 -11.99 5.45
C LYS A 58 9.69 -10.66 5.34
N PRO A 59 10.24 -9.53 5.85
CA PRO A 59 9.69 -8.21 5.58
C PRO A 59 9.59 -7.98 4.08
N ALA A 60 8.39 -7.72 3.55
CA ALA A 60 8.23 -7.54 2.11
C ALA A 60 8.88 -6.23 1.62
N MET A 61 8.91 -5.21 2.49
CA MET A 61 9.50 -3.90 2.22
C MET A 61 10.68 -3.61 3.15
N PHE A 62 11.65 -2.84 2.65
CA PHE A 62 12.75 -2.28 3.42
C PHE A 62 12.80 -0.77 3.20
N LEU A 63 12.51 0.01 4.24
CA LEU A 63 12.48 1.46 4.26
C LEU A 63 13.59 1.97 5.17
N ALA A 64 14.58 2.65 4.59
CA ALA A 64 15.67 3.25 5.35
C ALA A 64 15.54 4.77 5.38
N THR A 65 15.91 5.35 6.51
CA THR A 65 16.03 6.80 6.72
C THR A 65 17.31 7.09 7.49
N THR A 66 17.65 8.37 7.66
CA THR A 66 18.73 8.82 8.55
C THR A 66 18.54 8.33 10.00
N TYR A 67 17.31 8.17 10.46
CA TYR A 67 16.96 7.75 11.81
C TYR A 67 16.84 6.23 11.99
N ASP A 68 16.60 5.51 10.90
CA ASP A 68 16.40 4.07 10.89
C ASP A 68 17.04 3.46 9.63
N ARG A 69 18.29 3.02 9.77
CA ARG A 69 19.08 2.42 8.68
C ARG A 69 18.84 0.91 8.52
N ALA A 70 18.19 0.29 9.50
CA ALA A 70 17.94 -1.15 9.55
C ALA A 70 16.49 -1.51 9.19
N SER A 71 15.64 -0.50 8.99
CA SER A 71 14.22 -0.65 8.66
C SER A 71 13.40 -1.29 9.79
N GLU A 72 13.84 -1.10 11.03
CA GLU A 72 13.26 -1.73 12.21
C GLU A 72 12.01 -1.02 12.74
N ALA A 73 11.93 0.30 12.56
CA ALA A 73 10.84 1.11 13.11
C ALA A 73 9.55 0.97 12.27
N TRP A 74 9.69 0.84 10.95
CA TRP A 74 8.56 0.98 10.03
C TRP A 74 8.14 -0.30 9.32
N THR A 75 9.07 -1.21 9.01
CA THR A 75 8.74 -2.42 8.24
C THR A 75 9.21 -3.74 8.85
N ARG A 76 9.72 -3.73 10.08
CA ARG A 76 10.11 -4.96 10.81
C ARG A 76 9.01 -6.01 10.83
N PHE A 77 7.77 -5.58 11.09
CA PHE A 77 6.58 -6.43 11.07
C PHE A 77 5.74 -6.15 9.83
N SER A 78 6.38 -5.83 8.71
CA SER A 78 5.67 -5.40 7.52
C SER A 78 4.74 -6.48 6.97
N VAL A 79 3.65 -5.95 6.42
CA VAL A 79 2.90 -6.40 5.27
C VAL A 79 3.54 -7.63 4.60
N ASN A 80 2.83 -8.75 4.62
CA ASN A 80 3.32 -9.97 4.00
C ASN A 80 3.45 -9.80 2.47
N SER A 81 4.16 -10.71 1.81
CA SER A 81 4.42 -10.59 0.36
C SER A 81 3.16 -10.49 -0.51
N MET A 82 2.04 -11.07 -0.08
CA MET A 82 0.77 -11.04 -0.81
C MET A 82 0.11 -9.66 -0.69
N GLU A 83 0.10 -9.10 0.52
CA GLU A 83 -0.41 -7.77 0.77
C GLU A 83 0.42 -6.70 0.05
N LEU A 84 1.76 -6.86 -0.03
CA LEU A 84 2.61 -5.96 -0.82
C LEU A 84 2.27 -6.04 -2.32
N LYS A 85 2.13 -7.25 -2.87
CA LYS A 85 1.71 -7.43 -4.28
C LYS A 85 0.36 -6.76 -4.55
N ARG A 86 -0.58 -6.86 -3.59
CA ARG A 86 -1.88 -6.20 -3.66
C ARG A 86 -1.73 -4.67 -3.68
N LEU A 87 -0.90 -4.11 -2.79
CA LEU A 87 -0.58 -2.69 -2.76
C LEU A 87 -0.01 -2.21 -4.10
N MET A 88 0.98 -2.92 -4.65
CA MET A 88 1.60 -2.59 -5.94
C MET A 88 0.57 -2.61 -7.08
N ALA A 89 -0.29 -3.62 -7.12
CA ALA A 89 -1.34 -3.74 -8.14
C ALA A 89 -2.36 -2.59 -8.06
N TYR A 90 -2.80 -2.24 -6.85
CA TYR A 90 -3.71 -1.11 -6.64
C TYR A 90 -3.05 0.22 -6.98
N ALA A 91 -1.79 0.41 -6.61
CA ALA A 91 -1.03 1.62 -6.94
C ALA A 91 -0.85 1.78 -8.45
N GLY A 92 -0.49 0.71 -9.16
CA GLY A 92 -0.31 0.72 -10.61
C GLY A 92 -1.62 0.97 -11.35
N SER A 93 -2.71 0.31 -10.94
CA SER A 93 -4.05 0.55 -11.50
C SER A 93 -4.49 2.00 -11.29
N SER A 94 -4.32 2.52 -10.07
CA SER A 94 -4.65 3.90 -9.71
C SER A 94 -3.81 4.92 -10.47
N ALA A 95 -2.51 4.70 -10.61
CA ALA A 95 -1.61 5.57 -11.37
C ALA A 95 -2.01 5.63 -12.85
N ASN A 96 -2.33 4.48 -13.45
CA ASN A 96 -2.78 4.40 -14.83
C ASN A 96 -4.10 5.14 -15.03
N LEU A 97 -5.07 4.95 -14.13
CA LEU A 97 -6.34 5.67 -14.19
C LEU A 97 -6.15 7.18 -14.01
N LEU A 98 -5.38 7.59 -13.00
CA LEU A 98 -5.11 9.01 -12.73
C LEU A 98 -4.40 9.68 -13.91
N THR A 99 -3.41 9.03 -14.52
CA THR A 99 -2.77 9.52 -15.75
C THR A 99 -3.79 9.71 -16.88
N LYS A 100 -4.70 8.76 -17.10
CA LYS A 100 -5.75 8.87 -18.12
C LYS A 100 -6.69 10.04 -17.83
N LEU A 101 -7.18 10.15 -16.60
CA LEU A 101 -8.08 11.23 -16.19
C LEU A 101 -7.43 12.62 -16.36
N ILE A 102 -6.14 12.75 -16.02
CA ILE A 102 -5.39 14.00 -16.21
C ILE A 102 -5.20 14.32 -17.70
N SER A 103 -5.03 13.30 -18.54
CA SER A 103 -4.74 13.48 -19.97
C SER A 103 -5.99 13.69 -20.82
N GLU A 104 -7.14 13.16 -20.39
CA GLU A 104 -8.37 13.09 -21.17
C GLU A 104 -9.31 14.31 -20.98
N ASP A 105 -9.03 15.25 -20.05
CA ASP A 105 -9.86 16.44 -19.73
C ASP A 105 -11.38 16.19 -19.76
N HIS A 106 -11.80 15.00 -19.34
CA HIS A 106 -13.19 14.57 -19.42
C HIS A 106 -13.91 14.87 -18.12
N ASN A 107 -14.97 15.68 -18.23
CA ASN A 107 -15.90 16.09 -17.19
C ASN A 107 -16.86 14.96 -16.79
N ASP A 108 -16.33 13.77 -16.55
CA ASP A 108 -17.12 12.62 -16.13
C ASP A 108 -17.03 12.55 -14.59
N ASN A 109 -17.97 13.25 -13.94
CA ASN A 109 -17.94 13.67 -12.53
C ASN A 109 -17.64 12.56 -11.50
N TYR A 110 -17.72 11.28 -11.89
CA TYR A 110 -17.67 10.13 -10.97
C TYR A 110 -16.52 9.14 -11.23
N ARG A 111 -15.67 9.34 -12.25
CA ARG A 111 -14.59 8.37 -12.55
C ARG A 111 -13.45 8.40 -11.53
N TRP A 112 -13.21 9.52 -10.86
CA TRP A 112 -12.13 9.62 -9.88
C TRP A 112 -12.46 8.91 -8.56
N GLU A 113 -13.74 8.77 -8.21
CA GLU A 113 -14.17 8.13 -6.95
C GLU A 113 -13.68 6.69 -6.84
N CYS A 114 -13.54 5.99 -7.96
CA CYS A 114 -13.07 4.60 -7.95
C CYS A 114 -11.62 4.45 -7.49
N LEU A 115 -10.81 5.52 -7.46
CA LEU A 115 -9.49 5.55 -6.82
C LEU A 115 -9.57 5.33 -5.30
N PHE A 116 -10.72 5.68 -4.69
CA PHE A 116 -10.95 5.57 -3.25
C PHE A 116 -11.86 4.40 -2.89
N ARG A 117 -12.32 3.62 -3.88
CA ARG A 117 -13.13 2.42 -3.63
C ARG A 117 -12.23 1.20 -3.55
N THR A 118 -12.40 0.42 -2.49
CA THR A 118 -11.70 -0.87 -2.36
C THR A 118 -12.36 -1.89 -3.28
N PRO A 119 -11.61 -2.51 -4.22
CA PRO A 119 -12.17 -3.59 -5.03
C PRO A 119 -12.40 -4.83 -4.16
N LEU A 120 -13.65 -5.27 -4.07
CA LEU A 120 -14.05 -6.39 -3.19
C LEU A 120 -13.91 -7.77 -3.84
N ASN A 121 -13.57 -7.83 -5.12
CA ASN A 121 -13.47 -9.08 -5.89
C ASN A 121 -12.25 -9.93 -5.57
N SER A 122 -11.27 -9.39 -4.83
CA SER A 122 -10.03 -10.08 -4.46
C SER A 122 -10.07 -10.69 -3.05
N TYR A 123 -11.25 -10.81 -2.45
CA TYR A 123 -11.44 -11.37 -1.12
C TYR A 123 -12.30 -12.62 -1.19
N ASP A 124 -11.92 -13.65 -0.44
CA ASP A 124 -12.70 -14.89 -0.33
C ASP A 124 -14.03 -14.67 0.40
N ALA A 125 -14.07 -13.67 1.30
CA ALA A 125 -15.26 -13.27 2.04
C ALA A 125 -15.27 -11.76 2.32
N VAL A 126 -16.47 -11.18 2.35
CA VAL A 126 -16.70 -9.78 2.74
C VAL A 126 -17.77 -9.77 3.84
N ILE A 127 -17.45 -9.11 4.96
CA ILE A 127 -18.36 -8.93 6.08
C ILE A 127 -18.79 -7.47 6.09
N LEU A 128 -20.09 -7.22 6.01
CA LEU A 128 -20.65 -5.89 6.11
C LEU A 128 -21.02 -5.61 7.57
N LEU A 129 -20.39 -4.59 8.15
CA LEU A 129 -20.71 -4.15 9.51
C LEU A 129 -21.75 -3.03 9.46
N HIS A 130 -22.82 -3.19 10.24
CA HIS A 130 -23.87 -2.19 10.37
C HIS A 130 -23.44 -1.03 11.25
N ARG A 131 -23.64 0.19 10.77
CA ARG A 131 -23.26 1.42 11.48
C ARG A 131 -23.87 1.48 12.87
N GLU A 132 -25.13 1.08 13.02
CA GLU A 132 -25.87 1.12 14.28
C GLU A 132 -25.32 0.14 15.33
N LYS A 133 -24.46 -0.79 14.92
CA LYS A 133 -23.86 -1.82 15.77
C LYS A 133 -22.43 -1.50 16.19
N LEU A 134 -21.83 -0.44 15.67
CA LEU A 134 -20.47 -0.05 16.01
C LEU A 134 -20.43 0.69 17.36
N PRO A 135 -19.35 0.55 18.16
CA PRO A 135 -19.20 1.28 19.42
C PRO A 135 -19.17 2.82 19.27
N TYR A 136 -18.72 3.33 18.12
CA TYR A 136 -18.55 4.77 17.85
C TYR A 136 -19.05 5.16 16.45
N PRO A 137 -20.38 5.10 16.19
CA PRO A 137 -20.95 5.33 14.86
C PRO A 137 -20.77 6.77 14.33
N GLN A 138 -20.52 7.73 15.23
CA GLN A 138 -20.26 9.13 14.91
C GLN A 138 -18.85 9.38 14.35
N HIS A 139 -17.91 8.45 14.51
CA HIS A 139 -16.56 8.58 13.96
C HIS A 139 -16.45 8.13 12.50
N LEU A 140 -17.51 7.52 11.95
CA LEU A 140 -17.54 7.16 10.54
C LEU A 140 -17.67 8.42 9.69
N LEU A 141 -16.62 8.70 8.91
CA LEU A 141 -16.60 9.79 7.94
C LEU A 141 -17.54 9.54 6.75
N PHE A 142 -17.83 8.28 6.45
CA PHE A 142 -18.70 7.88 5.33
C PHE A 142 -19.58 6.69 5.74
N PRO A 143 -20.86 6.66 5.31
CA PRO A 143 -21.71 5.49 5.50
C PRO A 143 -21.25 4.33 4.62
N SER A 144 -21.36 3.10 5.12
CA SER A 144 -21.06 1.86 4.39
C SER A 144 -22.22 1.51 3.44
N GLU A 145 -22.45 2.34 2.43
CA GLU A 145 -23.46 2.08 1.41
C GLU A 145 -22.88 1.20 0.30
N LEU A 146 -23.12 -0.11 0.39
CA LEU A 146 -23.02 -0.97 -0.79
C LEU A 146 -24.30 -0.81 -1.60
N ASN A 147 -24.23 -0.14 -2.74
CA ASN A 147 -25.29 -0.22 -3.75
C ASN A 147 -25.49 -1.72 -4.07
N GLN A 148 -26.67 -2.25 -3.74
CA GLN A 148 -27.04 -3.68 -3.80
C GLN A 148 -26.85 -4.36 -5.16
N GLU A 149 -26.42 -3.65 -6.19
CA GLU A 149 -26.53 -4.12 -7.57
C GLU A 149 -25.60 -5.28 -7.93
N ARG A 150 -24.53 -5.58 -7.18
CA ARG A 150 -23.63 -6.71 -7.50
C ARG A 150 -22.91 -7.33 -6.29
N VAL A 151 -23.66 -7.84 -5.31
CA VAL A 151 -23.09 -8.82 -4.38
C VAL A 151 -23.63 -10.21 -4.75
N PRO A 152 -22.77 -11.17 -5.13
CA PRO A 152 -23.18 -12.56 -5.30
C PRO A 152 -23.85 -13.06 -4.01
N GLN A 153 -25.03 -13.66 -4.13
CA GLN A 153 -25.97 -13.98 -3.04
C GLN A 153 -25.44 -14.93 -1.94
N HIS A 154 -24.18 -15.34 -1.96
CA HIS A 154 -23.66 -16.42 -1.12
C HIS A 154 -22.79 -15.99 0.07
N LEU A 155 -22.52 -14.70 0.30
CA LEU A 155 -21.87 -14.25 1.54
C LEU A 155 -22.47 -12.95 2.07
N GLN A 156 -23.54 -13.07 2.86
CA GLN A 156 -23.92 -12.06 3.83
C GLN A 156 -23.92 -12.70 5.21
N ALA A 157 -22.78 -12.61 5.90
CA ALA A 157 -22.78 -12.70 7.36
C ALA A 157 -23.03 -11.28 7.86
N VAL A 158 -24.27 -11.02 8.24
CA VAL A 158 -24.69 -9.80 8.92
C VAL A 158 -24.50 -10.03 10.41
N VAL A 159 -23.62 -9.26 11.05
CA VAL A 159 -23.50 -9.15 12.51
C VAL A 159 -23.85 -7.72 12.92
#